data_AF-A0A6G1HC45-F1
#
_entry.id   AF-A0A6G1HC45-F1
#
_cell.length_a   1.000
_cell.length_b   1.000
_cell.length_c   1.000
_cell.angle_alpha   90.00
_cell.angle_beta   90.00
_cell.angle_gamma   90.00
#
_symmetry.space_group_name_H-M   'P 1'
#
loop_
_entity.id
_entity.type
_entity.pdbx_description
1 polymer ?
#
loop_
_entity_poly.entity_id
_entity_poly.type
_entity_poly.pdbx_seq_one_letter_code
_entity_poly.pdbx_strand_id
1 'polypeptide(L)'
;MTGWKDNLRPIRDGLRDLLPAPQPEPDLDERQKRQEADSLRGFAYFEDFDQLQEWSPTDADLIQRANTPLLLRPPIFNAHYQPSSKVLLCHDASGNYHEYESAQGAKVTTPSYTCQYLQYVDAFVYFSHKLVCIPPPTWTNTLHRNGVKSIGTFLVEPGSRGMEKFLAKAPGRTPRFQMASQLAEMARCYGFDGWLINIEKSLPGKSFDLSSLLGFLQQLRGDLGSEAQIIWYDALTVENAVNYQNSLNKKNLAFVQACGSLLTNYCWRDQDANSSRECAIQNQIPLENIYFGVDVWAQNIQHGPHKRVTYPPKGGGGTNTGVAVERLKSLGFSAGVFGPAWSFEHFGSSSQEVECAVWSGEVLPADLGCDCRPAHPHHTLEYQSHPMVKSAREFPLGSEHFLYSDFTLPFTMTSDGKWEAHVGRQAIQPMPKSPICTRKPGLGSFETRSSIFKLNMSAAASLWVVISFRRLLPGLSPNLLVFSRKQEWLSWRSPAT
;
A
#
# COMPACT_ATOMS: atom_id res chain seq x y z
N MET A 1 0.90 -28.69 -10.39
CA MET A 1 1.49 -28.44 -9.06
C MET A 1 0.74 -27.29 -8.46
N THR A 2 -0.16 -27.59 -7.53
CA THR A 2 -0.93 -26.60 -6.76
C THR A 2 0.07 -25.79 -5.95
N GLY A 3 0.34 -24.55 -6.40
CA GLY A 3 1.18 -23.61 -5.67
C GLY A 3 0.74 -23.57 -4.22
N TRP A 4 1.73 -23.65 -3.32
CA TRP A 4 1.53 -23.49 -1.90
C TRP A 4 0.66 -22.26 -1.69
N LYS A 5 -0.62 -22.48 -1.37
CA LYS A 5 -1.44 -21.45 -0.74
C LYS A 5 -0.79 -21.28 0.61
N ASP A 6 0.11 -20.30 0.69
CA ASP A 6 0.58 -19.76 1.94
C ASP A 6 -0.65 -19.65 2.86
N ASN A 7 -0.49 -20.08 4.09
CA ASN A 7 -1.53 -20.03 5.10
C ASN A 7 -1.64 -18.58 5.59
N LEU A 8 -2.12 -17.72 4.70
CA LEU A 8 -2.31 -16.29 4.82
C LEU A 8 -3.20 -15.97 5.99
N ARG A 9 -2.59 -15.52 7.07
CA ARG A 9 -3.31 -15.05 8.24
C ARG A 9 -2.63 -13.84 8.85
N PRO A 10 -2.85 -12.61 8.32
CA PRO A 10 -2.49 -11.38 9.02
C PRO A 10 -3.19 -11.34 10.37
N ILE A 11 -2.50 -10.82 11.39
CA ILE A 11 -3.04 -9.87 12.37
C ILE A 11 -4.54 -10.03 12.64
N ARG A 12 -4.95 -11.20 13.16
CA ARG A 12 -6.37 -11.56 13.34
C ARG A 12 -6.69 -11.59 14.82
N ASP A 13 -7.37 -10.55 15.28
CA ASP A 13 -7.89 -10.42 16.64
C ASP A 13 -8.58 -11.72 17.12
N GLY A 14 -8.11 -12.27 18.24
CA GLY A 14 -8.76 -13.38 18.95
C GLY A 14 -8.79 -14.75 18.25
N LEU A 15 -8.04 -14.94 17.15
CA LEU A 15 -8.09 -16.17 16.32
C LEU A 15 -6.81 -17.00 16.33
N ARG A 16 -5.94 -16.79 17.32
CA ARG A 16 -4.70 -17.56 17.53
C ARG A 16 -4.95 -19.07 17.66
N ASP A 17 -6.10 -19.47 18.18
CA ASP A 17 -6.39 -20.86 18.57
C ASP A 17 -7.02 -21.71 17.45
N LEU A 18 -7.28 -21.12 16.28
CA LEU A 18 -7.93 -21.77 15.12
C LEU A 18 -7.05 -21.78 13.87
N LEU A 19 -5.75 -21.53 14.06
CA LEU A 19 -4.72 -21.79 13.07
C LEU A 19 -4.64 -23.32 12.87
N PRO A 20 -4.67 -23.87 11.63
CA PRO A 20 -4.16 -25.21 11.42
C PRO A 20 -2.76 -25.26 12.03
N ALA A 21 -2.38 -26.42 12.57
CA ALA A 21 -1.02 -26.62 13.03
C ALA A 21 -0.07 -26.07 11.96
N PRO A 22 0.98 -25.31 12.35
CA PRO A 22 1.99 -24.88 11.40
C PRO A 22 2.34 -26.08 10.54
N GLN A 23 2.26 -25.94 9.23
CA GLN A 23 2.88 -26.93 8.36
C GLN A 23 4.32 -27.09 8.87
N PRO A 24 4.88 -28.32 8.88
CA PRO A 24 6.27 -28.49 9.28
C PRO A 24 7.10 -27.43 8.55
N GLU A 25 7.95 -26.71 9.29
CA GLU A 25 8.83 -25.74 8.65
C GLU A 25 9.49 -26.45 7.46
N PRO A 26 9.45 -25.85 6.25
CA PRO A 26 10.11 -26.42 5.10
C PRO A 26 11.53 -26.81 5.49
N ASP A 27 12.00 -27.96 5.02
CA ASP A 27 13.40 -28.30 5.24
C ASP A 27 14.29 -27.16 4.68
N LEU A 28 15.47 -26.97 5.27
CA LEU A 28 16.36 -25.86 4.93
C LEU A 28 16.65 -25.79 3.43
N ASP A 29 16.74 -26.94 2.77
CA ASP A 29 16.91 -27.06 1.31
C ASP A 29 15.69 -26.54 0.52
N GLU A 30 14.46 -26.86 0.94
CA GLU A 30 13.25 -26.32 0.30
C GLU A 30 13.13 -24.80 0.48
N ARG A 31 13.50 -24.32 1.67
CA ARG A 31 13.54 -22.88 1.99
C ARG A 31 14.55 -22.15 1.09
N GLN A 32 15.76 -22.69 0.94
CA GLN A 32 16.80 -22.11 0.08
C GLN A 32 16.37 -22.11 -1.38
N LYS A 33 15.87 -23.24 -1.92
CA LYS A 33 15.37 -23.32 -3.30
C LYS A 33 14.25 -22.32 -3.59
N ARG A 34 13.34 -22.10 -2.64
CA ARG A 34 12.29 -21.07 -2.77
C ARG A 34 12.91 -19.67 -2.84
N GLN A 35 13.80 -19.33 -1.91
CA GLN A 35 14.46 -18.03 -1.89
C GLN A 35 15.30 -17.78 -3.15
N GLU A 36 15.96 -18.80 -3.70
CA GLU A 36 16.67 -18.73 -4.97
C GLU A 36 15.71 -18.49 -6.15
N ALA A 37 14.58 -19.18 -6.20
CA ALA A 37 13.58 -18.95 -7.25
C ALA A 37 12.97 -17.54 -7.19
N ASP A 38 12.73 -17.03 -5.98
CA ASP A 38 12.18 -15.70 -5.76
C ASP A 38 13.22 -14.60 -6.01
N SER A 39 14.51 -14.85 -5.72
CA SER A 39 15.58 -13.90 -6.04
C SER A 39 15.74 -13.69 -7.54
N LEU A 40 15.56 -14.73 -8.35
CA LEU A 40 15.55 -14.64 -9.82
C LEU A 40 14.39 -13.77 -10.36
N ARG A 41 13.31 -13.60 -9.59
CA ARG A 41 12.19 -12.69 -9.89
C ARG A 41 12.44 -11.25 -9.43
N GLY A 42 13.58 -10.99 -8.78
CA GLY A 42 13.91 -9.70 -8.19
C GLY A 42 13.30 -9.49 -6.80
N PHE A 43 12.90 -10.56 -6.10
CA PHE A 43 12.39 -10.47 -4.73
C PHE A 43 13.52 -10.62 -3.71
N ALA A 44 13.38 -9.95 -2.58
CA ALA A 44 14.28 -10.07 -1.45
C ALA A 44 13.46 -10.05 -0.15
N TYR A 45 13.73 -10.98 0.75
CA TYR A 45 13.11 -11.02 2.08
C TYR A 45 13.96 -11.90 3.00
N PHE A 46 13.82 -11.68 4.30
CA PHE A 46 14.58 -12.40 5.32
C PHE A 46 13.57 -13.00 6.30
N GLU A 47 13.72 -14.28 6.61
CA GLU A 47 12.74 -15.00 7.46
C GLU A 47 13.23 -15.21 8.90
N ASP A 48 14.52 -14.94 9.18
CA ASP A 48 15.09 -14.98 10.53
C ASP A 48 16.19 -13.93 10.75
N PHE A 49 16.59 -13.77 12.00
CA PHE A 49 17.56 -12.75 12.41
C PHE A 49 19.01 -13.06 12.01
N ASP A 50 19.34 -14.33 11.73
CA ASP A 50 20.68 -14.71 11.28
C ASP A 50 20.87 -14.27 9.83
N GLN A 51 19.90 -14.56 8.96
CA GLN A 51 19.88 -14.03 7.60
C GLN A 51 19.94 -12.50 7.57
N LEU A 52 19.17 -11.85 8.44
CA LEU A 52 19.19 -10.39 8.56
C LEU A 52 20.57 -9.89 8.98
N GLN A 53 21.22 -10.51 9.96
CA GLN A 53 22.51 -10.10 10.48
C GLN A 53 23.65 -10.30 9.48
N GLU A 54 23.60 -11.37 8.69
CA GLU A 54 24.61 -11.72 7.67
C GLU A 54 24.52 -10.84 6.41
N TRP A 55 23.37 -10.21 6.16
CA TRP A 55 23.16 -9.39 4.97
C TRP A 55 24.11 -8.21 4.86
N SER A 56 24.58 -7.97 3.65
CA SER A 56 25.38 -6.82 3.26
C SER A 56 24.87 -6.22 1.94
N PRO A 57 25.19 -4.95 1.63
CA PRO A 57 24.79 -4.34 0.36
C PRO A 57 25.28 -5.10 -0.89
N THR A 58 26.33 -5.91 -0.79
CA THR A 58 26.85 -6.72 -1.91
C THR A 58 26.00 -7.95 -2.22
N ASP A 59 25.10 -8.33 -1.32
CA ASP A 59 24.18 -9.47 -1.52
C ASP A 59 22.94 -9.07 -2.34
N ALA A 60 22.70 -7.77 -2.53
CA ALA A 60 21.59 -7.26 -3.32
C ALA A 60 21.91 -7.27 -4.82
N ASP A 61 21.18 -8.07 -5.59
CA ASP A 61 21.27 -8.08 -7.06
C ASP A 61 20.68 -6.79 -7.65
N LEU A 62 21.21 -6.34 -8.78
CA LEU A 62 20.67 -5.19 -9.52
C LEU A 62 19.18 -5.35 -9.86
N ILE A 63 18.70 -6.56 -10.15
CA ILE A 63 17.29 -6.81 -10.45
C ILE A 63 16.37 -6.67 -9.25
N GLN A 64 16.91 -6.65 -8.02
CA GLN A 64 16.15 -6.46 -6.77
C GLN A 64 16.06 -4.98 -6.37
N ARG A 65 16.85 -4.09 -7.00
CA ARG A 65 16.96 -2.69 -6.61
C ARG A 65 16.01 -1.82 -7.42
N ALA A 66 15.23 -0.98 -6.73
CA ALA A 66 14.44 0.05 -7.37
C ALA A 66 15.36 1.09 -8.03
N ASN A 67 14.97 1.58 -9.18
CA ASN A 67 15.76 2.50 -10.01
C ASN A 67 15.03 3.81 -10.33
N THR A 68 13.79 3.96 -9.87
CA THR A 68 13.00 5.17 -10.02
C THR A 68 13.03 5.93 -8.70
N PRO A 69 13.61 7.14 -8.63
CA PRO A 69 13.54 7.97 -7.44
C PRO A 69 12.10 8.40 -7.12
N LEU A 70 11.79 8.62 -5.84
CA LEU A 70 10.49 9.12 -5.41
C LEU A 70 10.17 10.46 -6.07
N LEU A 71 9.08 10.51 -6.85
CA LEU A 71 8.59 11.74 -7.42
C LEU A 71 8.02 12.64 -6.31
N LEU A 72 8.64 13.78 -6.09
CA LEU A 72 8.14 14.76 -5.15
C LEU A 72 6.87 15.42 -5.70
N ARG A 73 5.75 15.17 -5.02
CA ARG A 73 4.46 15.79 -5.34
C ARG A 73 4.49 17.27 -4.97
N PRO A 74 4.01 18.16 -5.85
CA PRO A 74 3.96 19.59 -5.55
C PRO A 74 3.00 19.84 -4.38
N PRO A 75 3.27 20.87 -3.56
CA PRO A 75 2.37 21.22 -2.46
C PRO A 75 1.01 21.68 -3.01
N ILE A 76 -0.04 21.43 -2.24
CA ILE A 76 -1.41 21.75 -2.64
C ILE A 76 -1.63 23.26 -2.45
N PHE A 77 -1.49 24.05 -3.53
CA PHE A 77 -1.55 25.52 -3.49
C PHE A 77 -2.96 26.15 -3.49
N ASN A 78 -4.03 25.40 -3.29
CA ASN A 78 -5.40 25.95 -3.44
C ASN A 78 -5.94 26.62 -2.17
N ALA A 79 -6.44 27.86 -2.33
CA ALA A 79 -7.16 28.66 -1.33
C ALA A 79 -8.53 28.09 -0.89
N HIS A 80 -8.96 26.97 -1.47
CA HIS A 80 -10.18 26.23 -1.11
C HIS A 80 -9.82 24.85 -0.52
N TYR A 81 -8.96 24.82 0.51
CA TYR A 81 -8.58 23.58 1.17
C TYR A 81 -9.81 22.90 1.79
N GLN A 82 -10.35 21.89 1.10
CA GLN A 82 -11.34 20.99 1.67
C GLN A 82 -10.62 20.01 2.60
N PRO A 83 -11.08 19.82 3.84
CA PRO A 83 -10.51 18.81 4.73
C PRO A 83 -10.46 17.43 4.03
N SER A 84 -9.35 16.72 4.21
CA SER A 84 -9.12 15.40 3.61
C SER A 84 -8.19 14.57 4.50
N SER A 85 -8.29 13.25 4.38
CA SER A 85 -7.49 12.27 5.11
C SER A 85 -6.39 11.71 4.21
N LYS A 86 -5.14 11.61 4.69
CA LYS A 86 -4.12 10.83 3.96
C LYS A 86 -4.51 9.37 4.02
N VAL A 87 -4.29 8.63 2.93
CA VAL A 87 -4.53 7.19 2.88
C VAL A 87 -3.20 6.48 2.77
N LEU A 88 -2.93 5.59 3.73
CA LEU A 88 -1.91 4.57 3.63
C LEU A 88 -2.58 3.25 3.22
N LEU A 89 -2.00 2.54 2.26
CA LEU A 89 -2.42 1.18 1.91
C LEU A 89 -1.45 0.18 2.52
N CYS A 90 -1.94 -0.79 3.29
CA CYS A 90 -1.18 -1.94 3.75
C CYS A 90 -1.60 -3.15 2.91
N HIS A 91 -0.76 -3.52 1.93
CA HIS A 91 -1.17 -4.30 0.77
C HIS A 91 -1.73 -5.68 1.08
N ASP A 92 -1.06 -6.42 1.99
CA ASP A 92 -1.28 -7.84 2.32
C ASP A 92 -2.16 -8.60 1.32
N ALA A 93 -1.66 -8.74 0.09
CA ALA A 93 -2.36 -9.48 -0.95
C ALA A 93 -1.81 -10.88 -0.94
N SER A 94 -2.53 -11.82 -0.37
CA SER A 94 -2.24 -13.24 -0.43
C SER A 94 -0.76 -13.64 -0.30
N GLY A 95 -0.03 -13.01 0.63
CA GLY A 95 1.32 -13.44 1.05
C GLY A 95 2.42 -12.70 0.33
N ASN A 96 2.02 -11.92 -0.68
CA ASN A 96 2.87 -11.10 -1.50
C ASN A 96 3.94 -11.90 -2.24
N TYR A 97 4.82 -11.19 -2.95
CA TYR A 97 5.83 -11.74 -3.85
C TYR A 97 5.22 -12.60 -4.96
N HIS A 98 4.10 -12.14 -5.51
CA HIS A 98 3.40 -12.84 -6.58
C HIS A 98 4.16 -12.78 -7.90
N GLU A 99 3.95 -13.78 -8.75
CA GLU A 99 4.60 -13.88 -10.06
C GLU A 99 4.44 -12.60 -10.91
N TYR A 100 3.26 -11.95 -10.87
CA TYR A 100 2.98 -10.72 -11.63
C TYR A 100 3.84 -9.51 -11.21
N GLU A 101 4.51 -9.59 -10.06
CA GLU A 101 5.36 -8.54 -9.49
C GLU A 101 6.83 -8.69 -9.90
N SER A 102 7.17 -9.77 -10.62
CA SER A 102 8.52 -10.05 -11.10
C SER A 102 9.15 -8.84 -11.80
N ALA A 103 10.41 -8.55 -11.46
CA ALA A 103 11.24 -7.51 -12.08
C ALA A 103 11.43 -7.71 -13.58
N GLN A 104 11.28 -8.94 -14.06
CA GLN A 104 11.41 -9.31 -15.48
C GLN A 104 10.07 -9.36 -16.22
N GLY A 105 8.97 -9.06 -15.52
CA GLY A 105 7.61 -9.33 -15.98
C GLY A 105 7.25 -10.82 -15.88
N ALA A 106 5.98 -11.12 -16.12
CA ALA A 106 5.45 -12.47 -16.07
C ALA A 106 4.28 -12.66 -17.05
N LYS A 107 3.98 -13.92 -17.38
CA LYS A 107 2.75 -14.28 -18.10
C LYS A 107 1.76 -14.90 -17.12
N VAL A 108 0.62 -14.24 -16.93
CA VAL A 108 -0.41 -14.67 -15.98
C VAL A 108 -1.73 -14.94 -16.69
N THR A 109 -2.62 -15.64 -16.00
CA THR A 109 -3.94 -16.01 -16.54
C THR A 109 -5.00 -14.94 -16.32
N THR A 110 -4.87 -14.14 -15.26
CA THR A 110 -5.81 -13.08 -14.90
C THR A 110 -5.07 -11.86 -14.34
N PRO A 111 -5.55 -10.63 -14.57
CA PRO A 111 -5.01 -9.45 -13.90
C PRO A 111 -5.12 -9.53 -12.38
N SER A 112 -4.21 -8.86 -11.68
CA SER A 112 -4.15 -8.78 -10.22
C SER A 112 -4.18 -7.33 -9.73
N TYR A 113 -4.32 -7.15 -8.41
CA TYR A 113 -4.41 -5.83 -7.80
C TYR A 113 -3.15 -5.01 -8.05
N THR A 114 -3.32 -3.78 -8.56
CA THR A 114 -2.22 -2.84 -8.83
C THR A 114 -2.54 -1.41 -8.42
N CYS A 115 -3.64 -1.21 -7.67
CA CYS A 115 -4.18 0.07 -7.24
C CYS A 115 -4.25 1.14 -8.36
N GLN A 116 -5.43 1.38 -8.93
CA GLN A 116 -5.60 2.41 -9.96
C GLN A 116 -5.75 3.84 -9.39
N TYR A 117 -5.67 3.99 -8.06
CA TYR A 117 -6.01 5.22 -7.33
C TYR A 117 -4.81 5.80 -6.57
N LEU A 118 -3.58 5.57 -7.03
CA LEU A 118 -2.34 6.01 -6.36
C LEU A 118 -2.26 7.53 -6.10
N GLN A 119 -2.99 8.34 -6.87
CA GLN A 119 -3.18 9.78 -6.63
C GLN A 119 -3.89 10.12 -5.32
N TYR A 120 -4.49 9.14 -4.63
CA TYR A 120 -5.08 9.30 -3.29
C TYR A 120 -4.27 8.63 -2.19
N VAL A 121 -3.18 7.96 -2.53
CA VAL A 121 -2.35 7.20 -1.60
C VAL A 121 -1.11 8.00 -1.25
N ASP A 122 -0.83 8.17 0.04
CA ASP A 122 0.34 8.87 0.57
C ASP A 122 1.53 7.92 0.74
N ALA A 123 1.26 6.74 1.30
CA ALA A 123 2.24 5.69 1.54
C ALA A 123 1.63 4.31 1.25
N PHE A 124 2.49 3.37 0.87
CA PHE A 124 2.11 1.99 0.58
C PHE A 124 3.05 1.06 1.34
N VAL A 125 2.51 0.31 2.30
CA VAL A 125 3.23 -0.71 3.05
C VAL A 125 3.12 -2.03 2.30
N TYR A 126 4.27 -2.54 1.85
CA TYR A 126 4.40 -3.88 1.34
C TYR A 126 4.56 -4.85 2.51
N PHE A 127 3.48 -5.55 2.84
CA PHE A 127 3.36 -6.37 4.04
C PHE A 127 3.35 -7.85 3.69
N SER A 128 4.25 -8.66 4.25
CA SER A 128 4.10 -10.11 4.23
C SER A 128 4.51 -10.71 5.56
N HIS A 129 4.30 -12.02 5.71
CA HIS A 129 4.61 -12.78 6.93
C HIS A 129 6.09 -13.21 6.99
N LYS A 130 7.00 -12.34 6.57
CA LYS A 130 8.45 -12.53 6.69
C LYS A 130 8.98 -11.58 7.75
N LEU A 131 10.06 -11.95 8.44
CA LEU A 131 10.70 -11.09 9.43
C LEU A 131 11.05 -9.72 8.85
N VAL A 132 11.66 -9.72 7.66
CA VAL A 132 11.93 -8.51 6.88
C VAL A 132 11.36 -8.69 5.48
N CYS A 133 10.48 -7.76 5.10
CA CYS A 133 9.87 -7.69 3.78
C CYS A 133 10.42 -6.49 3.02
N ILE A 134 11.15 -6.73 1.93
CA ILE A 134 11.61 -5.69 1.02
C ILE A 134 10.56 -5.53 -0.09
N PRO A 135 9.99 -4.34 -0.31
CA PRO A 135 9.07 -4.13 -1.42
C PRO A 135 9.74 -4.47 -2.76
N PRO A 136 9.13 -5.27 -3.65
CA PRO A 136 9.68 -5.56 -4.96
C PRO A 136 10.00 -4.27 -5.72
N PRO A 137 11.08 -4.24 -6.51
CA PRO A 137 11.49 -3.04 -7.22
C PRO A 137 10.42 -2.56 -8.21
N THR A 138 9.60 -3.46 -8.75
CA THR A 138 8.46 -3.13 -9.61
C THR A 138 7.40 -2.31 -8.89
N TRP A 139 7.07 -2.69 -7.65
CA TRP A 139 6.16 -1.92 -6.78
C TRP A 139 6.77 -0.58 -6.41
N THR A 140 8.00 -0.58 -5.87
CA THR A 140 8.69 0.67 -5.49
C THR A 140 8.79 1.64 -6.67
N ASN A 141 9.18 1.16 -7.86
CA ASN A 141 9.26 2.01 -9.05
C ASN A 141 7.90 2.61 -9.46
N THR A 142 6.83 1.83 -9.33
CA THR A 142 5.46 2.28 -9.65
C THR A 142 4.97 3.30 -8.64
N LEU A 143 5.19 3.05 -7.36
CA LEU A 143 4.83 3.94 -6.26
C LEU A 143 5.59 5.27 -6.38
N HIS A 144 6.90 5.20 -6.57
CA HIS A 144 7.76 6.37 -6.73
C HIS A 144 7.38 7.22 -7.94
N ARG A 145 7.03 6.60 -9.08
CA ARG A 145 6.53 7.34 -10.26
C ARG A 145 5.23 8.09 -9.99
N ASN A 146 4.41 7.60 -9.05
CA ASN A 146 3.18 8.26 -8.61
C ASN A 146 3.39 9.16 -7.38
N GLY A 147 4.61 9.28 -6.87
CA GLY A 147 4.94 10.05 -5.66
C GLY A 147 4.40 9.44 -4.35
N VAL A 148 4.19 8.13 -4.34
CA VAL A 148 3.78 7.37 -3.15
C VAL A 148 5.02 6.79 -2.48
N LYS A 149 5.12 6.91 -1.15
CA LYS A 149 6.21 6.27 -0.40
C LYS A 149 6.06 4.75 -0.40
N SER A 150 7.13 4.04 -0.75
CA SER A 150 7.25 2.59 -0.66
C SER A 150 7.80 2.19 0.71
N ILE A 151 7.02 1.48 1.52
CA ILE A 151 7.37 1.13 2.90
C ILE A 151 7.52 -0.38 3.02
N GLY A 152 8.69 -0.84 3.47
CA GLY A 152 8.94 -2.24 3.83
C GLY A 152 8.32 -2.61 5.17
N THR A 153 8.39 -3.89 5.54
CA THR A 153 7.87 -4.37 6.83
C THR A 153 8.96 -5.08 7.63
N PHE A 154 9.12 -4.70 8.89
CA PHE A 154 9.86 -5.46 9.90
C PHE A 154 8.86 -6.04 10.90
N LEU A 155 8.67 -7.36 10.85
CA LEU A 155 7.60 -8.08 11.54
C LEU A 155 8.15 -9.12 12.51
N VAL A 156 7.79 -9.02 13.77
CA VAL A 156 8.12 -10.03 14.79
C VAL A 156 6.83 -10.69 15.27
N GLU A 157 6.60 -11.93 14.84
CA GLU A 157 5.37 -12.68 15.10
C GLU A 157 5.51 -13.65 16.30
N PRO A 158 4.36 -14.15 16.82
CA PRO A 158 4.35 -15.33 17.69
C PRO A 158 5.00 -16.52 16.97
N GLY A 159 6.23 -16.85 17.37
CA GLY A 159 7.01 -17.93 16.76
C GLY A 159 8.42 -17.50 16.34
N SER A 160 8.63 -16.20 16.08
CA SER A 160 9.96 -15.68 15.75
C SER A 160 10.97 -16.00 16.84
N ARG A 161 12.12 -16.57 16.47
CA ARG A 161 13.22 -16.94 17.39
C ARG A 161 14.32 -15.88 17.31
N GLY A 162 15.14 -15.74 18.35
CA GLY A 162 16.32 -14.85 18.30
C GLY A 162 16.01 -13.35 18.37
N MET A 163 14.83 -12.95 18.83
CA MET A 163 14.42 -11.53 18.89
C MET A 163 15.29 -10.68 19.81
N GLU A 164 16.00 -11.28 20.75
CA GLU A 164 17.01 -10.57 21.57
C GLU A 164 18.15 -9.99 20.73
N LYS A 165 18.39 -10.52 19.51
CA LYS A 165 19.47 -10.07 18.62
C LYS A 165 19.25 -8.66 18.07
N PHE A 166 18.00 -8.21 17.88
CA PHE A 166 17.79 -6.89 17.26
C PHE A 166 18.07 -5.70 18.18
N LEU A 167 18.03 -5.92 19.49
CA LEU A 167 18.47 -4.93 20.47
C LEU A 167 19.96 -5.04 20.81
N ALA A 168 20.72 -5.91 20.13
CA ALA A 168 22.16 -6.02 20.31
C ALA A 168 22.86 -4.72 19.90
N LYS A 169 23.73 -4.25 20.80
CA LYS A 169 24.53 -3.04 20.61
C LYS A 169 25.94 -3.44 20.21
N ALA A 170 26.48 -2.81 19.18
CA ALA A 170 27.88 -2.93 18.84
C ALA A 170 28.76 -2.39 19.98
N PRO A 171 29.88 -3.05 20.32
CA PRO A 171 30.85 -2.51 21.27
C PRO A 171 31.50 -1.24 20.71
N GLY A 172 31.56 -0.18 21.51
CA GLY A 172 32.12 1.10 21.09
C GLY A 172 31.90 2.23 22.10
N ARG A 173 32.48 3.41 21.84
CA ARG A 173 32.34 4.61 22.70
C ARG A 173 30.89 5.10 22.81
N THR A 174 30.09 4.88 21.76
CA THR A 174 28.65 5.12 21.75
C THR A 174 27.96 3.83 21.29
N PRO A 175 27.16 3.17 22.14
CA PRO A 175 26.50 1.93 21.75
C PRO A 175 25.53 2.20 20.60
N ARG A 176 25.72 1.50 19.48
CA ARG A 176 24.83 1.56 18.30
C ARG A 176 24.12 0.24 18.10
N PHE A 177 22.85 0.28 17.77
CA PHE A 177 22.09 -0.89 17.36
C PHE A 177 22.51 -1.28 15.93
N GLN A 178 23.06 -2.49 15.78
CA GLN A 178 23.55 -2.98 14.49
C GLN A 178 22.39 -3.15 13.51
N MET A 179 21.30 -3.80 13.95
CA MET A 179 20.14 -4.02 13.09
C MET A 179 19.41 -2.74 12.68
N ALA A 180 19.44 -1.68 13.51
CA ALA A 180 18.91 -0.39 13.09
C ALA A 180 19.69 0.19 11.90
N SER A 181 21.02 0.07 11.93
CA SER A 181 21.88 0.51 10.82
C SER A 181 21.63 -0.35 9.57
N GLN A 182 21.45 -1.66 9.77
CA GLN A 182 21.23 -2.61 8.69
C GLN A 182 19.89 -2.41 7.98
N LEU A 183 18.79 -2.21 8.73
CA LEU A 183 17.48 -1.87 8.17
C LEU A 183 17.50 -0.54 7.42
N ALA A 184 18.25 0.46 7.93
CA ALA A 184 18.44 1.72 7.21
C ALA A 184 19.21 1.54 5.91
N GLU A 185 20.27 0.70 5.93
CA GLU A 185 21.08 0.42 4.75
C GLU A 185 20.34 -0.41 3.71
N MET A 186 19.49 -1.35 4.12
CA MET A 186 18.57 -2.08 3.23
C MET A 186 17.64 -1.12 2.51
N ALA A 187 17.02 -0.17 3.20
CA ALA A 187 16.14 0.83 2.59
C ALA A 187 16.86 1.63 1.50
N ARG A 188 18.10 2.06 1.75
CA ARG A 188 18.94 2.74 0.75
C ARG A 188 19.34 1.83 -0.41
N CYS A 189 19.75 0.61 -0.11
CA CYS A 189 20.29 -0.31 -1.10
C CYS A 189 19.18 -0.74 -2.09
N TYR A 190 18.03 -1.17 -1.58
CA TYR A 190 16.89 -1.59 -2.39
C TYR A 190 16.05 -0.42 -2.90
N GLY A 191 16.19 0.77 -2.31
CA GLY A 191 15.65 2.03 -2.82
C GLY A 191 14.21 2.34 -2.40
N PHE A 192 13.80 1.99 -1.17
CA PHE A 192 12.47 2.28 -0.59
C PHE A 192 12.57 3.22 0.62
N ASP A 193 11.43 3.72 1.10
CA ASP A 193 11.36 4.97 1.90
C ASP A 193 11.20 4.76 3.42
N GLY A 194 11.32 3.54 3.92
CA GLY A 194 11.27 3.26 5.35
C GLY A 194 10.48 2.00 5.71
N TRP A 195 9.97 1.95 6.95
CA TRP A 195 9.53 0.70 7.57
C TRP A 195 8.23 0.82 8.38
N LEU A 196 7.32 -0.13 8.17
CA LEU A 196 6.36 -0.53 9.20
C LEU A 196 7.09 -1.43 10.20
N ILE A 197 7.08 -1.03 11.46
CA ILE A 197 7.60 -1.82 12.58
C ILE A 197 6.42 -2.48 13.29
N ASN A 198 6.25 -3.79 13.09
CA ASN A 198 5.18 -4.57 13.71
C ASN A 198 5.76 -5.63 14.66
N ILE A 199 5.66 -5.39 15.97
CA ILE A 199 6.15 -6.31 17.00
C ILE A 199 4.95 -6.94 17.71
N GLU A 200 4.59 -8.16 17.34
CA GLU A 200 3.43 -8.92 17.88
C GLU A 200 3.85 -9.98 18.91
N LYS A 201 5.04 -9.80 19.48
CA LYS A 201 5.60 -10.70 20.49
C LYS A 201 6.32 -9.90 21.58
N SER A 202 6.02 -10.22 22.83
CA SER A 202 6.78 -9.72 23.99
C SER A 202 8.24 -10.16 23.92
N LEU A 203 9.15 -9.23 24.19
CA LEU A 203 10.57 -9.56 24.34
C LEU A 203 10.79 -10.40 25.61
N PRO A 204 11.76 -11.33 25.62
CA PRO A 204 12.12 -12.05 26.84
C PRO A 204 12.48 -11.08 27.97
N GLY A 205 11.97 -11.29 29.18
CA GLY A 205 12.05 -10.31 30.27
C GLY A 205 13.47 -9.86 30.67
N LYS A 206 14.51 -10.68 30.41
CA LYS A 206 15.92 -10.30 30.63
C LYS A 206 16.51 -9.42 29.52
N SER A 207 15.88 -9.43 28.35
CA SER A 207 16.33 -8.74 27.13
C SER A 207 15.49 -7.49 26.83
N PHE A 208 14.34 -7.33 27.49
CA PHE A 208 13.51 -6.14 27.34
C PHE A 208 14.04 -4.99 28.19
N ASP A 209 14.39 -3.91 27.52
CA ASP A 209 14.56 -2.58 28.11
C ASP A 209 13.86 -1.59 27.19
N LEU A 210 12.85 -0.89 27.72
CA LEU A 210 12.10 0.12 26.97
C LEU A 210 13.03 1.19 26.39
N SER A 211 14.05 1.61 27.14
CA SER A 211 14.99 2.63 26.67
C SER A 211 15.80 2.14 25.47
N SER A 212 16.18 0.86 25.47
CA SER A 212 16.88 0.24 24.34
C SER A 212 15.98 0.10 23.12
N LEU A 213 14.71 -0.28 23.27
CA LEU A 213 13.78 -0.32 22.14
C LEU A 213 13.52 1.08 21.56
N LEU A 214 13.30 2.09 22.41
CA LEU A 214 13.14 3.47 21.96
C LEU A 214 14.42 3.98 21.27
N GLY A 215 15.60 3.67 21.82
CA GLY A 215 16.88 4.02 21.23
C GLY A 215 17.12 3.35 19.87
N PHE A 216 16.70 2.10 19.70
CA PHE A 216 16.72 1.39 18.42
C PHE A 216 15.88 2.12 17.37
N LEU A 217 14.63 2.48 17.72
CA LEU A 217 13.71 3.17 16.81
C LEU A 217 14.20 4.58 16.46
N GLN A 218 14.73 5.32 17.44
CA GLN A 218 15.32 6.64 17.23
C GLN A 218 16.57 6.57 16.35
N GLN A 219 17.43 5.56 16.58
CA GLN A 219 18.59 5.35 15.73
C GLN A 219 18.16 5.00 14.31
N LEU A 220 17.21 4.08 14.12
CA LEU A 220 16.71 3.71 12.79
C LEU A 220 16.18 4.94 12.04
N ARG A 221 15.42 5.80 12.74
CA ARG A 221 14.90 7.06 12.18
C ARG A 221 16.02 8.02 11.80
N GLY A 222 16.99 8.21 12.68
CA GLY A 222 18.15 9.08 12.44
C GLY A 222 19.03 8.57 11.30
N ASP A 223 19.25 7.25 11.26
CA ASP A 223 20.02 6.59 10.22
C ASP A 223 19.28 6.70 8.87
N LEU A 224 17.96 6.52 8.78
CA LEU A 224 17.23 6.67 7.51
C LEU A 224 17.18 8.11 6.98
N GLY A 225 17.09 9.11 7.85
CA GLY A 225 16.98 10.53 7.50
C GLY A 225 15.54 11.07 7.53
N SER A 226 15.39 12.39 7.33
CA SER A 226 14.12 13.12 7.52
C SER A 226 13.01 12.76 6.53
N GLU A 227 13.38 12.35 5.31
CA GLU A 227 12.41 12.06 4.25
C GLU A 227 11.77 10.67 4.39
N ALA A 228 12.44 9.77 5.12
CA ALA A 228 11.97 8.43 5.36
C ALA A 228 10.83 8.40 6.39
N GLN A 229 10.04 7.33 6.36
CA GLN A 229 8.91 7.14 7.26
C GLN A 229 9.05 5.84 8.04
N ILE A 230 8.96 5.95 9.37
CA ILE A 230 8.83 4.80 10.26
C ILE A 230 7.45 4.83 10.89
N ILE A 231 6.74 3.71 10.79
CA ILE A 231 5.38 3.57 11.27
C ILE A 231 5.40 2.49 12.35
N TRP A 232 5.00 2.85 13.56
CA TRP A 232 4.79 1.86 14.62
C TRP A 232 3.41 1.22 14.48
N TYR A 233 3.32 -0.10 14.46
CA TYR A 233 2.04 -0.79 14.56
C TYR A 233 1.63 -0.95 16.04
N ASP A 234 0.37 -0.63 16.35
CA ASP A 234 -0.21 -0.71 17.68
C ASP A 234 -0.41 -2.15 18.18
N ALA A 235 0.69 -2.84 18.49
CA ALA A 235 0.69 -4.20 19.06
C ALA A 235 1.40 -4.28 20.42
N LEU A 236 2.73 -4.16 20.45
CA LEU A 236 3.50 -4.15 21.69
C LEU A 236 3.35 -2.83 22.44
N THR A 237 3.10 -2.88 23.75
CA THR A 237 3.03 -1.70 24.62
C THR A 237 4.34 -1.44 25.34
N VAL A 238 4.46 -0.26 25.95
CA VAL A 238 5.59 0.10 26.84
C VAL A 238 5.75 -0.86 28.04
N GLU A 239 4.73 -1.64 28.35
CA GLU A 239 4.72 -2.68 29.39
C GLU A 239 5.30 -4.02 28.88
N ASN A 240 5.82 -4.06 27.65
CA ASN A 240 6.27 -5.29 26.95
C ASN A 240 5.18 -6.34 26.80
N ALA A 241 3.92 -5.91 26.67
CA ALA A 241 2.78 -6.79 26.46
C ALA A 241 2.17 -6.51 25.09
N VAL A 242 1.82 -7.56 24.35
CA VAL A 242 1.04 -7.43 23.11
C VAL A 242 -0.40 -7.15 23.51
N ASN A 243 -0.84 -5.91 23.33
CA ASN A 243 -2.16 -5.45 23.69
C ASN A 243 -2.55 -4.28 22.78
N TYR A 244 -3.40 -4.57 21.79
CA TYR A 244 -3.87 -3.61 20.81
C TYR A 244 -4.73 -2.52 21.46
N GLN A 245 -4.29 -1.27 21.38
CA GLN A 245 -4.98 -0.15 22.03
C GLN A 245 -6.12 0.41 21.19
N ASN A 246 -6.10 0.16 19.87
CA ASN A 246 -7.00 0.74 18.87
C ASN A 246 -7.03 2.29 18.93
N SER A 247 -6.00 2.90 19.52
CA SER A 247 -5.95 4.32 19.87
C SER A 247 -4.51 4.75 20.16
N LEU A 248 -4.23 6.04 20.02
CA LEU A 248 -3.04 6.66 20.60
C LEU A 248 -3.29 6.92 22.09
N ASN A 249 -2.49 6.32 22.96
CA ASN A 249 -2.55 6.58 24.40
C ASN A 249 -1.19 6.34 25.08
N LYS A 250 -1.14 6.45 26.41
CA LYS A 250 0.11 6.31 27.20
C LYS A 250 0.88 5.01 26.96
N LYS A 251 0.21 3.94 26.50
CA LYS A 251 0.80 2.62 26.27
C LYS A 251 1.59 2.50 24.97
N ASN A 252 1.38 3.38 24.00
CA ASN A 252 2.10 3.38 22.73
C ASN A 252 2.71 4.75 22.35
N LEU A 253 2.39 5.82 23.08
CA LEU A 253 2.85 7.19 22.84
C LEU A 253 4.37 7.30 22.65
N ALA A 254 5.16 6.63 23.50
CA ALA A 254 6.62 6.69 23.44
C ALA A 254 7.17 6.13 22.11
N PHE A 255 6.55 5.08 21.56
CA PHE A 255 6.93 4.54 20.26
C PHE A 255 6.59 5.48 19.12
N VAL A 256 5.44 6.18 19.20
CA VAL A 256 5.06 7.18 18.20
C VAL A 256 6.01 8.37 18.20
N GLN A 257 6.49 8.80 19.37
CA GLN A 257 7.50 9.84 19.47
C GLN A 257 8.84 9.40 18.85
N ALA A 258 9.22 8.14 19.04
CA ALA A 258 10.43 7.58 18.46
C ALA A 258 10.33 7.42 16.92
N CYS A 259 9.28 6.76 16.42
CA CYS A 259 9.08 6.46 14.99
C CYS A 259 8.62 7.67 14.17
N GLY A 260 7.77 8.52 14.75
CA GLY A 260 7.14 9.66 14.09
C GLY A 260 5.74 9.40 13.55
N SER A 261 5.30 8.14 13.41
CA SER A 261 3.94 7.77 12.97
C SER A 261 3.40 6.52 13.68
N LEU A 262 2.07 6.41 13.77
CA LEU A 262 1.33 5.29 14.33
C LEU A 262 0.37 4.70 13.30
N LEU A 263 0.29 3.38 13.20
CA LEU A 263 -0.83 2.66 12.61
C LEU A 263 -1.58 1.93 13.74
N THR A 264 -2.80 2.35 14.04
CA THR A 264 -3.62 1.68 15.09
C THR A 264 -4.09 0.31 14.61
N ASN A 265 -4.41 -0.57 15.57
CA ASN A 265 -5.21 -1.76 15.28
C ASN A 265 -6.64 -1.38 14.83
N TYR A 266 -7.36 -2.34 14.25
CA TYR A 266 -8.56 -2.11 13.45
C TYR A 266 -9.85 -1.92 14.27
N CYS A 267 -9.89 -2.36 15.53
CA CYS A 267 -11.10 -2.43 16.36
C CYS A 267 -11.45 -1.11 17.08
N TRP A 268 -11.18 0.05 16.46
CA TRP A 268 -11.43 1.35 17.07
C TRP A 268 -12.88 1.82 16.92
N ARG A 269 -13.33 2.65 17.85
CA ARG A 269 -14.63 3.34 17.87
C ARG A 269 -14.43 4.84 17.95
N ASP A 270 -15.52 5.57 17.86
CA ASP A 270 -15.53 7.03 17.98
C ASP A 270 -14.84 7.55 19.25
N GLN A 271 -15.01 6.88 20.39
CA GLN A 271 -14.37 7.26 21.65
C GLN A 271 -12.85 7.10 21.59
N ASP A 272 -12.38 6.04 20.94
CA ASP A 272 -10.95 5.75 20.76
C ASP A 272 -10.30 6.79 19.84
N ALA A 273 -10.98 7.20 18.76
CA ALA A 273 -10.52 8.27 17.88
C ALA A 273 -10.50 9.65 18.57
N ASN A 274 -11.55 9.99 19.33
CA ASN A 274 -11.60 11.27 20.05
C ASN A 274 -10.53 11.37 21.14
N SER A 275 -10.36 10.32 21.96
CA SER A 275 -9.30 10.29 22.99
C SER A 275 -7.90 10.32 22.38
N SER A 276 -7.68 9.67 21.23
CA SER A 276 -6.42 9.78 20.48
C SER A 276 -6.14 11.21 20.03
N ARG A 277 -7.19 11.97 19.66
CA ARG A 277 -7.05 13.36 19.21
C ARG A 277 -6.62 14.25 20.37
N GLU A 278 -7.23 14.08 21.53
CA GLU A 278 -6.84 14.77 22.76
C GLU A 278 -5.39 14.44 23.14
N CYS A 279 -5.02 13.15 23.12
CA CYS A 279 -3.67 12.70 23.41
C CYS A 279 -2.64 13.29 22.43
N ALA A 280 -2.93 13.28 21.13
CA ALA A 280 -2.06 13.84 20.10
C ALA A 280 -1.84 15.34 20.29
N ILE A 281 -2.90 16.11 20.54
CA ILE A 281 -2.82 17.56 20.77
C ILE A 281 -1.99 17.87 22.02
N GLN A 282 -2.24 17.16 23.13
CA GLN A 282 -1.50 17.34 24.38
C GLN A 282 0.00 17.08 24.23
N ASN A 283 0.37 16.15 23.34
CA ASN A 283 1.76 15.73 23.12
C ASN A 283 2.38 16.29 21.83
N GLN A 284 1.72 17.26 21.18
CA GLN A 284 2.20 17.92 19.95
C GLN A 284 2.49 16.94 18.80
N ILE A 285 1.73 15.86 18.69
CA ILE A 285 1.82 14.89 17.60
C ILE A 285 0.88 15.36 16.47
N PRO A 286 1.38 15.56 15.23
CA PRO A 286 0.52 15.87 14.09
C PRO A 286 -0.54 14.77 13.88
N LEU A 287 -1.81 15.15 13.80
CA LEU A 287 -2.91 14.18 13.61
C LEU A 287 -2.75 13.36 12.32
N GLU A 288 -2.14 13.95 11.28
CA GLU A 288 -1.87 13.25 10.02
C GLU A 288 -0.78 12.17 10.12
N ASN A 289 -0.04 12.10 11.23
CA ASN A 289 0.91 11.02 11.51
C ASN A 289 0.27 9.82 12.22
N ILE A 290 -1.03 9.91 12.53
CA ILE A 290 -1.80 8.84 13.18
C ILE A 290 -2.75 8.27 12.14
N TYR A 291 -2.42 7.06 11.69
CA TYR A 291 -3.21 6.27 10.76
C TYR A 291 -4.10 5.34 11.56
N PHE A 292 -5.42 5.52 11.46
CA PHE A 292 -6.35 4.55 12.02
C PHE A 292 -6.53 3.38 11.07
N GLY A 293 -6.29 2.17 11.56
CA GLY A 293 -6.40 0.94 10.77
C GLY A 293 -7.84 0.67 10.34
N VAL A 294 -8.05 0.33 9.07
CA VAL A 294 -9.35 -0.08 8.51
C VAL A 294 -9.17 -1.42 7.79
N ASP A 295 -9.64 -2.52 8.41
CA ASP A 295 -9.59 -3.85 7.79
C ASP A 295 -10.69 -4.00 6.73
N VAL A 296 -10.30 -4.04 5.45
CA VAL A 296 -11.23 -4.22 4.33
C VAL A 296 -11.89 -5.61 4.39
N TRP A 297 -11.21 -6.62 4.91
CA TRP A 297 -11.74 -7.97 5.03
C TRP A 297 -12.72 -8.14 6.19
N ALA A 298 -12.83 -7.17 7.10
CA ALA A 298 -13.62 -7.33 8.31
C ALA A 298 -15.11 -7.53 8.05
N GLN A 299 -15.67 -6.69 7.17
CA GLN A 299 -17.04 -6.82 6.65
C GLN A 299 -18.06 -7.22 7.73
N ASN A 300 -18.22 -6.37 8.74
CA ASN A 300 -18.76 -6.67 10.09
C ASN A 300 -20.23 -7.19 10.20
N ILE A 301 -20.70 -8.03 9.27
CA ILE A 301 -22.02 -8.66 9.24
C ILE A 301 -21.89 -10.19 9.11
N GLN A 302 -20.67 -10.75 9.22
CA GLN A 302 -20.48 -12.19 9.15
C GLN A 302 -21.11 -12.89 10.38
N HIS A 303 -22.16 -13.67 10.13
CA HIS A 303 -22.65 -14.66 11.08
C HIS A 303 -21.66 -15.83 11.06
N GLY A 304 -20.86 -15.96 12.12
CA GLY A 304 -19.88 -17.03 12.26
C GLY A 304 -19.02 -16.87 13.51
N PRO A 305 -18.19 -17.89 13.85
CA PRO A 305 -17.33 -17.88 15.03
C PRO A 305 -16.12 -16.93 14.92
N HIS A 306 -15.87 -16.36 13.74
CA HIS A 306 -14.66 -15.58 13.41
C HIS A 306 -15.01 -14.13 13.05
N LYS A 307 -15.57 -13.37 14.00
CA LYS A 307 -16.00 -11.99 13.75
C LYS A 307 -14.80 -11.05 13.75
N ARG A 308 -14.41 -10.59 12.57
CA ARG A 308 -13.53 -9.42 12.41
C ARG A 308 -14.34 -8.15 12.65
N VAL A 309 -13.69 -7.12 13.18
CA VAL A 309 -14.32 -5.84 13.47
C VAL A 309 -13.43 -4.71 12.98
N THR A 310 -14.02 -3.81 12.22
CA THR A 310 -13.43 -2.52 11.82
C THR A 310 -14.47 -1.40 11.99
N TYR A 311 -14.09 -0.14 11.80
CA TYR A 311 -15.06 0.95 11.75
C TYR A 311 -15.78 1.04 10.39
N PRO A 312 -17.07 1.41 10.34
CA PRO A 312 -18.00 1.47 11.47
C PRO A 312 -18.34 0.07 12.01
N PRO A 313 -18.70 -0.07 13.30
CA PRO A 313 -19.01 -1.37 13.90
C PRO A 313 -20.07 -2.17 13.13
N LYS A 314 -21.06 -1.50 12.55
CA LYS A 314 -22.07 -2.13 11.68
C LYS A 314 -21.66 -1.99 10.22
N GLY A 315 -21.36 -3.11 9.58
CA GLY A 315 -21.08 -3.14 8.14
C GLY A 315 -19.78 -2.46 7.72
N GLY A 316 -18.84 -2.19 8.62
CA GLY A 316 -17.52 -1.68 8.27
C GLY A 316 -16.68 -2.68 7.48
N GLY A 317 -15.71 -2.16 6.72
CA GLY A 317 -14.89 -2.93 5.78
C GLY A 317 -15.56 -3.08 4.41
N GLY A 318 -14.91 -3.80 3.50
CA GLY A 318 -15.37 -4.02 2.12
C GLY A 318 -15.65 -2.70 1.40
N THR A 319 -16.83 -2.62 0.75
CA THR A 319 -17.30 -1.40 0.08
C THR A 319 -17.51 -0.21 1.02
N ASN A 320 -17.77 -0.45 2.32
CA ASN A 320 -17.94 0.61 3.31
C ASN A 320 -16.63 1.18 3.87
N THR A 321 -15.46 0.78 3.35
CA THR A 321 -14.15 1.31 3.79
C THR A 321 -14.11 2.85 3.77
N GLY A 322 -14.75 3.49 2.78
CA GLY A 322 -14.80 4.95 2.67
C GLY A 322 -15.58 5.66 3.80
N VAL A 323 -16.49 4.97 4.50
CA VAL A 323 -17.19 5.50 5.69
C VAL A 323 -16.20 5.79 6.81
N ALA A 324 -15.25 4.88 7.04
CA ALA A 324 -14.19 5.09 8.02
C ALA A 324 -13.27 6.25 7.62
N VAL A 325 -12.91 6.35 6.34
CA VAL A 325 -12.07 7.45 5.84
C VAL A 325 -12.76 8.80 5.97
N GLU A 326 -14.06 8.88 5.71
CA GLU A 326 -14.84 10.11 5.94
C GLU A 326 -14.86 10.50 7.43
N ARG A 327 -15.00 9.51 8.32
CA ARG A 327 -14.95 9.78 9.75
C ARG A 327 -13.59 10.30 10.19
N LEU A 328 -12.51 9.69 9.74
CA LEU A 328 -11.14 10.11 10.07
C LEU A 328 -10.80 11.49 9.53
N LYS A 329 -11.24 11.79 8.30
CA LYS A 329 -11.20 13.15 7.73
C LYS A 329 -11.87 14.17 8.67
N SER A 330 -13.04 13.87 9.22
CA SER A 330 -13.76 14.79 10.11
C SER A 330 -13.01 15.09 11.43
N LEU A 331 -12.08 14.21 11.82
CA LEU A 331 -11.26 14.33 13.02
C LEU A 331 -9.83 14.84 12.74
N GLY A 332 -9.44 14.94 11.47
CA GLY A 332 -8.11 15.36 11.04
C GLY A 332 -7.06 14.23 10.99
N PHE A 333 -7.47 12.98 11.14
CA PHE A 333 -6.58 11.81 11.11
C PHE A 333 -6.35 11.27 9.70
N SER A 334 -5.32 10.44 9.57
CA SER A 334 -5.05 9.62 8.39
C SER A 334 -5.72 8.25 8.50
N ALA A 335 -5.95 7.58 7.37
CA ALA A 335 -6.52 6.24 7.30
C ALA A 335 -5.45 5.23 6.84
N GLY A 336 -5.32 4.11 7.54
CA GLY A 336 -4.50 2.97 7.14
C GLY A 336 -5.39 1.82 6.67
N VAL A 337 -5.57 1.67 5.35
CA VAL A 337 -6.44 0.65 4.76
C VAL A 337 -5.67 -0.66 4.61
N PHE A 338 -6.13 -1.70 5.31
CA PHE A 338 -5.50 -3.01 5.36
C PHE A 338 -6.18 -4.01 4.42
N GLY A 339 -5.37 -4.74 3.63
CA GLY A 339 -5.84 -5.74 2.67
C GLY A 339 -6.67 -5.17 1.51
N PRO A 340 -6.24 -4.08 0.83
CA PRO A 340 -7.02 -3.45 -0.23
C PRO A 340 -7.18 -4.33 -1.49
N ALA A 341 -6.38 -5.39 -1.63
CA ALA A 341 -6.51 -6.36 -2.73
C ALA A 341 -7.74 -7.27 -2.61
N TRP A 342 -8.51 -7.15 -1.52
CA TRP A 342 -9.76 -7.88 -1.28
C TRP A 342 -10.67 -7.97 -2.51
N SER A 343 -10.82 -6.88 -3.28
CA SER A 343 -11.65 -6.88 -4.49
C SER A 343 -11.18 -7.90 -5.54
N PHE A 344 -9.87 -8.04 -5.73
CA PHE A 344 -9.26 -8.98 -6.67
C PHE A 344 -9.20 -10.40 -6.12
N GLU A 345 -8.92 -10.54 -4.84
CA GLU A 345 -8.81 -11.84 -4.17
C GLU A 345 -10.18 -12.51 -3.98
N HIS A 346 -11.24 -11.72 -3.89
CA HIS A 346 -12.57 -12.23 -3.56
C HIS A 346 -13.54 -12.33 -4.75
N PHE A 347 -13.45 -11.44 -5.75
CA PHE A 347 -14.50 -11.32 -6.78
C PHE A 347 -14.08 -11.67 -8.21
N GLY A 348 -12.93 -12.31 -8.43
CA GLY A 348 -12.55 -12.87 -9.74
C GLY A 348 -12.80 -11.90 -10.90
N SER A 349 -13.73 -12.23 -11.79
CA SER A 349 -14.07 -11.43 -12.97
C SER A 349 -14.69 -10.05 -12.67
N SER A 350 -15.28 -9.85 -11.49
CA SER A 350 -15.92 -8.60 -11.08
C SER A 350 -15.02 -7.73 -10.18
N SER A 351 -13.74 -8.08 -10.08
CA SER A 351 -12.76 -7.45 -9.19
C SER A 351 -12.61 -5.94 -9.42
N GLN A 352 -12.56 -5.52 -10.69
CA GLN A 352 -12.42 -4.11 -11.06
C GLN A 352 -13.67 -3.29 -10.72
N GLU A 353 -14.86 -3.85 -10.94
CA GLU A 353 -16.13 -3.23 -10.61
C GLU A 353 -16.26 -3.04 -9.09
N VAL A 354 -15.85 -4.04 -8.30
CA VAL A 354 -15.84 -3.92 -6.83
C VAL A 354 -14.79 -2.90 -6.36
N GLU A 355 -13.60 -2.84 -6.96
CA GLU A 355 -12.62 -1.79 -6.66
C GLU A 355 -13.20 -0.40 -6.95
N CYS A 356 -13.89 -0.22 -8.08
CA CYS A 356 -14.57 1.03 -8.41
C CYS A 356 -15.69 1.39 -7.43
N ALA A 357 -16.42 0.40 -6.90
CA ALA A 357 -17.43 0.63 -5.87
C ALA A 357 -16.81 1.13 -4.56
N VAL A 358 -15.69 0.53 -4.12
CA VAL A 358 -14.95 0.97 -2.91
C VAL A 358 -14.43 2.40 -3.07
N TRP A 359 -13.76 2.66 -4.19
CA TRP A 359 -13.05 3.94 -4.37
C TRP A 359 -13.97 5.08 -4.78
N SER A 360 -14.84 4.84 -5.75
CA SER A 360 -15.62 5.87 -6.45
C SER A 360 -17.12 5.78 -6.17
N GLY A 361 -17.60 4.74 -5.48
CA GLY A 361 -19.02 4.58 -5.15
C GLY A 361 -19.87 4.13 -6.34
N GLU A 362 -19.23 3.54 -7.36
CA GLU A 362 -19.93 2.97 -8.52
C GLU A 362 -20.85 1.81 -8.10
N VAL A 363 -21.93 1.63 -8.85
CA VAL A 363 -22.93 0.60 -8.57
C VAL A 363 -22.31 -0.78 -8.80
N LEU A 364 -22.39 -1.64 -7.78
CA LEU A 364 -21.97 -3.05 -7.89
C LEU A 364 -22.78 -3.79 -8.97
N PRO A 365 -22.19 -4.78 -9.66
CA PRO A 365 -22.93 -5.63 -10.61
C PRO A 365 -24.14 -6.30 -9.96
N ALA A 366 -25.28 -6.32 -10.66
CA ALA A 366 -26.53 -6.87 -10.13
C ALA A 366 -26.46 -8.39 -9.87
N ASP A 367 -25.58 -9.09 -10.58
CA ASP A 367 -25.31 -10.52 -10.50
C ASP A 367 -24.02 -10.84 -9.73
N LEU A 368 -23.48 -9.89 -8.96
CA LEU A 368 -22.28 -10.10 -8.15
C LEU A 368 -22.50 -11.22 -7.12
N GLY A 369 -21.86 -12.36 -7.34
CA GLY A 369 -21.81 -13.46 -6.37
C GLY A 369 -20.85 -13.16 -5.21
N CYS A 370 -21.18 -13.63 -4.00
CA CYS A 370 -20.23 -13.71 -2.89
C CYS A 370 -20.46 -14.95 -2.05
N ASP A 371 -19.38 -15.67 -1.76
CA ASP A 371 -19.39 -16.82 -0.83
C ASP A 371 -19.72 -16.39 0.61
N CYS A 372 -19.45 -15.14 0.95
CA CYS A 372 -19.66 -14.56 2.28
C CYS A 372 -21.14 -14.39 2.66
N ARG A 373 -22.00 -14.07 1.69
CA ARG A 373 -23.43 -13.84 1.89
C ARG A 373 -24.20 -13.93 0.56
N PRO A 374 -24.61 -15.13 0.14
CA PRO A 374 -25.20 -15.36 -1.18
C PRO A 374 -26.47 -14.56 -1.46
N ALA A 375 -27.22 -14.17 -0.40
CA ALA A 375 -28.49 -13.47 -0.56
C ALA A 375 -28.33 -11.98 -0.92
N HIS A 376 -27.44 -11.25 -0.23
CA HIS A 376 -27.28 -9.79 -0.36
C HIS A 376 -25.81 -9.38 -0.14
N PRO A 377 -24.92 -9.68 -1.09
CA PRO A 377 -23.50 -9.41 -0.92
C PRO A 377 -23.20 -7.91 -1.09
N HIS A 378 -22.64 -7.29 -0.04
CA HIS A 378 -22.09 -5.92 -0.06
C HIS A 378 -23.03 -4.78 -0.47
N HIS A 379 -24.35 -5.03 -0.53
CA HIS A 379 -25.40 -4.02 -0.67
C HIS A 379 -25.60 -3.27 0.65
N THR A 380 -24.62 -2.47 1.05
CA THR A 380 -24.86 -1.39 2.01
C THR A 380 -25.24 -0.17 1.20
N LEU A 381 -26.41 0.45 1.45
CA LEU A 381 -26.80 1.67 0.72
C LEU A 381 -25.84 2.85 0.99
N GLU A 382 -25.01 2.74 2.02
CA GLU A 382 -24.13 3.82 2.47
C GLU A 382 -22.87 3.98 1.59
N TYR A 383 -22.28 2.92 1.01
CA TYR A 383 -20.98 3.06 0.34
C TYR A 383 -20.97 4.07 -0.81
N GLN A 384 -22.07 4.15 -1.59
CA GLN A 384 -22.18 5.09 -2.71
C GLN A 384 -22.17 6.56 -2.25
N SER A 385 -22.64 6.81 -1.02
CA SER A 385 -22.63 8.15 -0.41
C SER A 385 -21.30 8.50 0.25
N HIS A 386 -20.47 7.48 0.48
CA HIS A 386 -19.20 7.56 1.22
C HIS A 386 -18.03 6.90 0.47
N PRO A 387 -17.79 7.20 -0.82
CA PRO A 387 -16.67 6.62 -1.56
C PRO A 387 -15.33 7.17 -1.06
N MET A 388 -14.26 6.38 -1.15
CA MET A 388 -12.93 6.80 -0.69
C MET A 388 -12.49 8.16 -1.27
N VAL A 389 -12.70 8.37 -2.58
CA VAL A 389 -12.25 9.58 -3.31
C VAL A 389 -12.90 10.87 -2.80
N LYS A 390 -14.01 10.80 -2.07
CA LYS A 390 -14.69 11.96 -1.46
C LYS A 390 -13.94 12.50 -0.23
N SER A 391 -13.20 11.64 0.45
CA SER A 391 -12.61 11.93 1.76
C SER A 391 -11.08 11.76 1.80
N ALA A 392 -10.54 10.93 0.91
CA ALA A 392 -9.11 10.77 0.71
C ALA A 392 -8.49 12.04 0.10
N ARG A 393 -7.28 12.37 0.54
CA ARG A 393 -6.49 13.48 0.01
C ARG A 393 -6.05 13.16 -1.41
N GLU A 394 -6.52 13.95 -2.37
CA GLU A 394 -6.01 13.89 -3.75
C GLU A 394 -4.69 14.64 -3.82
N PHE A 395 -3.68 14.01 -4.40
CA PHE A 395 -2.39 14.60 -4.69
C PHE A 395 -2.28 14.94 -6.18
N PRO A 396 -1.74 16.11 -6.54
CA PRO A 396 -1.49 16.43 -7.94
C PRO A 396 -0.54 15.41 -8.57
N LEU A 397 -0.80 15.07 -9.82
CA LEU A 397 0.05 14.19 -10.61
C LEU A 397 1.23 14.95 -11.20
N GLY A 398 2.40 14.30 -11.26
CA GLY A 398 3.60 14.88 -11.84
C GLY A 398 4.39 15.75 -10.84
N SER A 399 5.42 16.44 -11.35
CA SER A 399 6.17 17.43 -10.59
C SER A 399 5.59 18.83 -10.77
N GLU A 400 6.23 19.84 -10.17
CA GLU A 400 5.90 21.25 -10.41
C GLU A 400 6.08 21.68 -11.89
N HIS A 401 6.97 21.02 -12.63
CA HIS A 401 7.39 21.46 -13.96
C HIS A 401 6.99 20.52 -15.09
N PHE A 402 6.74 19.25 -14.80
CA PHE A 402 6.51 18.25 -15.84
C PHE A 402 5.58 17.12 -15.38
N LEU A 403 4.72 16.69 -16.31
CA LEU A 403 3.96 15.46 -16.22
C LEU A 403 4.12 14.68 -17.54
N TYR A 404 4.48 13.41 -17.43
CA TYR A 404 4.43 12.46 -18.53
C TYR A 404 3.59 11.24 -18.13
N SER A 405 2.68 10.87 -19.02
CA SER A 405 2.07 9.55 -19.00
C SER A 405 1.70 9.14 -20.43
N ASP A 406 1.93 7.88 -20.75
CA ASP A 406 1.40 7.19 -21.92
C ASP A 406 0.26 6.24 -21.54
N PHE A 407 -0.17 6.29 -20.27
CA PHE A 407 -1.21 5.45 -19.68
C PHE A 407 -0.95 3.94 -19.79
N THR A 408 0.32 3.54 -19.87
CA THR A 408 0.71 2.13 -19.86
C THR A 408 0.12 1.42 -18.64
N LEU A 409 -0.65 0.37 -18.89
CA LEU A 409 -1.26 -0.47 -17.87
C LEU A 409 -0.28 -1.56 -17.39
N PRO A 410 -0.39 -2.02 -16.13
CA PRO A 410 0.46 -3.08 -15.61
C PRO A 410 0.18 -4.46 -16.23
N PHE A 411 -0.98 -4.64 -16.86
CA PHE A 411 -1.39 -5.87 -17.54
C PHE A 411 -1.80 -5.57 -18.98
N THR A 412 -1.25 -6.31 -19.93
CA THR A 412 -1.64 -6.24 -21.35
C THR A 412 -2.04 -7.62 -21.85
N MET A 413 -3.21 -7.74 -22.47
CA MET A 413 -3.66 -9.01 -23.02
C MET A 413 -2.91 -9.33 -24.30
N THR A 414 -2.35 -10.53 -24.37
CA THR A 414 -1.61 -11.03 -25.53
C THR A 414 -2.54 -11.74 -26.51
N SER A 415 -2.08 -11.95 -27.75
CA SER A 415 -2.87 -12.58 -28.83
C SER A 415 -3.30 -14.03 -28.54
N ASP A 416 -2.61 -14.71 -27.62
CA ASP A 416 -2.91 -16.07 -27.16
C ASP A 416 -3.89 -16.09 -25.97
N GLY A 417 -4.49 -14.95 -25.61
CA GLY A 417 -5.50 -14.85 -24.54
C GLY A 417 -4.92 -14.89 -23.13
N LYS A 418 -3.59 -14.80 -22.97
CA LYS A 418 -2.91 -14.63 -21.68
C LYS A 418 -2.70 -13.14 -21.39
N TRP A 419 -2.18 -12.85 -20.19
CA TRP A 419 -1.81 -11.49 -19.79
C TRP A 419 -0.31 -11.40 -19.57
N GLU A 420 0.33 -10.43 -20.21
CA GLU A 420 1.66 -9.98 -19.83
C GLU A 420 1.53 -8.99 -18.66
N ALA A 421 2.11 -9.36 -17.53
CA ALA A 421 2.15 -8.57 -16.31
C ALA A 421 3.52 -7.95 -16.11
N HIS A 422 3.55 -6.65 -15.82
CA HIS A 422 4.76 -5.96 -15.40
C HIS A 422 4.38 -4.71 -14.60
N VAL A 423 4.19 -4.87 -13.28
CA VAL A 423 3.79 -3.77 -12.37
C VAL A 423 4.66 -2.53 -12.57
N GLY A 424 5.99 -2.70 -12.63
CA GLY A 424 6.95 -1.59 -12.78
C GLY A 424 6.76 -0.68 -14.01
N ARG A 425 6.01 -1.12 -15.03
CA ARG A 425 5.68 -0.33 -16.24
C ARG A 425 4.43 0.51 -16.09
N GLN A 426 3.65 0.33 -15.02
CA GLN A 426 2.44 1.11 -14.79
C GLN A 426 2.79 2.60 -14.79
N ALA A 427 2.26 3.29 -15.79
CA ALA A 427 2.36 4.74 -15.88
C ALA A 427 1.36 5.38 -14.92
N ILE A 428 1.48 6.69 -14.74
CA ILE A 428 0.50 7.48 -14.00
C ILE A 428 -0.87 7.33 -14.68
N GLN A 429 -1.86 6.83 -13.95
CA GLN A 429 -3.20 6.58 -14.49
C GLN A 429 -4.10 7.81 -14.29
N PRO A 430 -5.04 8.06 -15.22
CA PRO A 430 -6.12 9.01 -14.96
C PRO A 430 -7.08 8.42 -13.92
N MET A 431 -7.97 9.26 -13.38
CA MET A 431 -9.12 8.75 -12.62
C MET A 431 -9.86 7.68 -13.43
N PRO A 432 -10.07 6.47 -12.89
CA PRO A 432 -10.88 5.47 -13.55
C PRO A 432 -12.25 6.08 -13.84
N LYS A 433 -12.65 6.07 -15.12
CA LYS A 433 -14.04 6.35 -15.46
C LYS A 433 -14.86 5.10 -15.15
N SER A 434 -16.07 5.32 -14.64
CA SER A 434 -17.12 4.29 -14.53
C SER A 434 -17.10 3.34 -15.74
N PRO A 435 -17.16 2.01 -15.53
CA PRO A 435 -17.22 1.02 -16.60
C PRO A 435 -18.56 1.00 -17.36
N ILE A 436 -19.40 2.04 -17.30
CA ILE A 436 -20.64 2.16 -18.11
C ILE A 436 -20.39 2.17 -19.65
N CYS A 437 -19.15 1.94 -20.12
CA CYS A 437 -18.86 1.75 -21.55
C CYS A 437 -18.30 0.37 -21.94
N THR A 438 -18.67 -0.70 -21.24
CA THR A 438 -18.63 -2.07 -21.80
C THR A 438 -20.02 -2.50 -22.29
N ARG A 439 -20.57 -1.78 -23.28
CA ARG A 439 -21.54 -2.44 -24.18
C ARG A 439 -20.78 -3.53 -24.92
N LYS A 440 -21.25 -4.77 -24.80
CA LYS A 440 -20.83 -5.93 -25.61
C LYS A 440 -20.60 -5.50 -27.07
N PRO A 441 -19.58 -6.04 -27.77
CA PRO A 441 -19.36 -5.74 -29.18
C PRO A 441 -20.52 -6.30 -30.01
N GLY A 442 -21.60 -5.53 -30.13
CA GLY A 442 -22.60 -5.71 -31.17
C GLY A 442 -22.02 -5.15 -32.46
N LEU A 443 -22.07 -5.94 -33.52
CA LEU A 443 -21.74 -5.49 -34.87
C LEU A 443 -22.49 -4.18 -35.18
N GLY A 444 -21.75 -3.13 -35.52
CA GLY A 444 -22.31 -1.95 -36.21
C GLY A 444 -21.90 -0.60 -35.63
N SER A 445 -21.29 0.21 -36.50
CA SER A 445 -20.99 1.64 -36.40
C SER A 445 -19.75 2.07 -35.58
N PHE A 446 -18.79 2.64 -36.32
CA PHE A 446 -17.66 3.40 -35.80
C PHE A 446 -18.16 4.77 -35.34
N GLU A 447 -18.42 4.94 -34.06
CA GLU A 447 -18.49 6.27 -33.44
C GLU A 447 -17.11 6.61 -32.86
N THR A 448 -16.57 7.76 -33.25
CA THR A 448 -15.34 8.35 -32.71
C THR A 448 -15.52 8.63 -31.21
N ARG A 449 -15.01 7.73 -30.37
CA ARG A 449 -15.02 7.89 -28.91
C ARG A 449 -13.96 8.91 -28.46
N SER A 450 -14.39 10.08 -28.04
CA SER A 450 -13.55 11.03 -27.30
C SER A 450 -13.53 10.67 -25.81
N SER A 451 -12.50 9.99 -25.34
CA SER A 451 -12.29 9.74 -23.92
C SER A 451 -11.75 11.01 -23.24
N ILE A 452 -12.60 11.75 -22.52
CA ILE A 452 -12.17 12.90 -21.70
C ILE A 452 -11.54 12.39 -20.39
N PHE A 453 -10.24 12.52 -20.18
CA PHE A 453 -9.61 12.14 -18.91
C PHE A 453 -9.56 13.32 -17.93
N LYS A 454 -9.81 13.08 -16.63
CA LYS A 454 -9.59 14.08 -15.58
C LYS A 454 -8.25 13.79 -14.91
N LEU A 455 -7.35 14.77 -14.97
CA LEU A 455 -6.07 14.78 -14.26
C LEU A 455 -6.07 16.01 -13.35
N ASN A 456 -5.72 15.83 -12.07
CA ASN A 456 -5.48 16.95 -11.17
C ASN A 456 -3.99 17.34 -11.24
N MET A 457 -3.72 18.57 -11.65
CA MET A 457 -2.38 19.09 -11.91
C MET A 457 -2.16 20.33 -11.05
N SER A 458 -0.93 20.54 -10.58
CA SER A 458 -0.58 21.75 -9.83
C SER A 458 -0.81 23.00 -10.68
N ALA A 459 -1.29 24.07 -10.05
CA ALA A 459 -1.58 25.36 -10.71
C ALA A 459 -0.32 26.19 -11.04
N ALA A 460 0.88 25.61 -10.95
CA ALA A 460 2.13 26.29 -11.27
C ALA A 460 2.13 26.77 -12.74
N ALA A 461 2.49 28.03 -12.95
CA ALA A 461 2.32 28.78 -14.20
C ALA A 461 3.11 28.24 -15.42
N SER A 462 3.90 27.18 -15.24
CA SER A 462 4.92 26.73 -16.19
C SER A 462 4.83 25.24 -16.54
N LEU A 463 3.75 24.55 -16.16
CA LEU A 463 3.65 23.10 -16.32
C LEU A 463 3.49 22.71 -17.80
N TRP A 464 4.50 22.05 -18.36
CA TRP A 464 4.42 21.45 -19.70
C TRP A 464 3.81 20.05 -19.59
N VAL A 465 2.68 19.82 -20.24
CA VAL A 465 1.98 18.52 -20.21
C VAL A 465 2.21 17.80 -21.52
N VAL A 466 3.01 16.74 -21.50
CA VAL A 466 3.19 15.87 -22.68
C VAL A 466 2.32 14.63 -22.51
N ILE A 467 1.19 14.58 -23.23
CA ILE A 467 0.33 13.40 -23.29
C ILE A 467 0.58 12.72 -24.64
N SER A 468 1.23 11.56 -24.60
CA SER A 468 1.45 10.75 -25.80
C SER A 468 0.37 9.69 -25.90
N PHE A 469 -0.55 9.83 -26.84
CA PHE A 469 -1.51 8.77 -27.17
C PHE A 469 -0.88 7.84 -28.21
N ARG A 470 -0.45 6.63 -27.81
CA ARG A 470 -0.19 5.57 -28.80
C ARG A 470 -1.53 5.01 -29.29
N ARG A 471 -1.85 5.28 -30.55
CA ARG A 471 -2.98 4.63 -31.25
C ARG A 471 -2.64 3.15 -31.43
N LEU A 472 -3.43 2.25 -30.86
CA LEU A 472 -3.38 0.81 -31.11
C LEU A 472 -3.94 0.50 -32.52
N LEU A 473 -3.27 0.94 -33.58
CA LEU A 473 -3.47 0.44 -34.96
C LEU A 473 -2.15 0.51 -35.74
N PRO A 474 -1.81 -0.50 -36.57
CA PRO A 474 -0.58 -0.48 -37.34
C PRO A 474 -0.69 0.54 -38.49
N GLY A 475 0.26 1.47 -38.58
CA GLY A 475 0.59 2.13 -39.85
C GLY A 475 0.40 3.64 -39.99
N LEU A 476 0.22 4.44 -38.94
CA LEU A 476 0.18 5.91 -39.09
C LEU A 476 0.95 6.67 -37.99
N SER A 477 1.68 7.69 -38.44
CA SER A 477 2.60 8.58 -37.71
C SER A 477 2.05 9.20 -36.42
N PRO A 478 2.93 9.55 -35.45
CA PRO A 478 2.53 10.03 -34.13
C PRO A 478 2.03 11.49 -34.19
N ASN A 479 0.81 11.73 -33.72
CA ASN A 479 0.36 13.07 -33.35
C ASN A 479 0.58 13.26 -31.84
N LEU A 480 1.54 14.14 -31.50
CA LEU A 480 1.83 14.61 -30.15
C LEU A 480 0.77 15.65 -29.74
N LEU A 481 0.04 15.41 -28.65
CA LEU A 481 -0.88 16.40 -28.07
C LEU A 481 -0.31 16.89 -26.74
N VAL A 482 0.34 18.05 -26.80
CA VAL A 482 0.84 18.77 -25.62
C VAL A 482 -0.28 19.69 -25.12
N PHE A 483 -0.64 19.61 -23.84
CA PHE A 483 -1.58 20.54 -23.23
C PHE A 483 -0.84 21.64 -22.46
N SER A 484 -1.27 22.89 -22.65
CA SER A 484 -0.88 24.09 -21.87
C SER A 484 -2.14 24.96 -21.69
N ARG A 485 -2.34 25.55 -20.51
CA ARG A 485 -3.33 26.63 -20.26
C ARG A 485 -2.56 27.96 -20.17
N LYS A 486 -2.93 29.09 -20.78
CA LYS A 486 -4.12 29.52 -21.54
C LYS A 486 -3.74 30.80 -22.33
N GLN A 487 -4.41 31.06 -23.46
CA GLN A 487 -4.37 32.26 -24.31
C GLN A 487 -3.14 32.47 -25.22
N GLU A 488 -3.02 31.66 -26.27
CA GLU A 488 -2.99 32.15 -27.66
C GLU A 488 -3.03 30.94 -28.59
N TRP A 489 -3.95 31.01 -29.55
CA TRP A 489 -4.10 30.00 -30.59
C TRP A 489 -2.98 30.21 -31.61
N LEU A 490 -1.88 29.47 -31.52
CA LEU A 490 -0.98 29.31 -32.66
C LEU A 490 -1.38 28.07 -33.44
N SER A 491 -2.22 28.29 -34.44
CA SER A 491 -2.43 27.33 -35.52
C SER A 491 -1.09 27.10 -36.23
N TRP A 492 -0.45 25.95 -36.01
CA TRP A 492 0.58 25.47 -36.92
C TRP A 492 -0.12 24.82 -38.12
N ARG A 493 -0.27 25.58 -39.20
CA ARG A 493 -0.46 25.00 -40.53
C ARG A 493 0.87 24.38 -40.95
N SER A 494 0.86 23.11 -41.31
CA SER A 494 1.95 22.53 -42.11
C SER A 494 2.13 23.40 -43.36
N PRO A 495 3.35 23.83 -43.73
CA PRO A 495 3.61 24.24 -45.10
C PRO A 495 3.26 23.06 -45.99
N ALA A 496 2.44 23.30 -47.00
CA ALA A 496 2.15 22.33 -48.03
C ALA A 496 3.42 22.08 -48.85
N THR A 497 3.69 20.81 -49.14
CA THR A 497 4.31 20.38 -50.39
C THR A 497 3.48 19.24 -50.93
#